data_AF-S6HKF8-F1
#
_entry.id   AF-S6HKF8-F1
#
_cell.length_a   1.000
_cell.length_b   1.000
_cell.length_c   1.000
_cell.angle_alpha   90.00
_cell.angle_beta   90.00
_cell.angle_gamma   90.00
#
_symmetry.space_group_name_H-M   'P 1'
#
loop_
_entity.id
_entity.type
_entity.pdbx_description
1 polymer ?
#
loop_
_entity_poly.entity_id
_entity_poly.type
_entity_poly.pdbx_seq_one_letter_code
_entity_poly.pdbx_strand_id
1 'polypeptide(L)'
;MCELTCALNQSQPKVSRNLAVLRECGLLADRRQGQWVYYRLHPNLPDWVSEMLRTTLNANKHWLTPDSGRLCAMGNRPERAAACC
;
A
#
# COMPACT_ATOMS: atom_id res chain seq x y z
N MET A 1 11.90 4.69 8.39
CA MET A 1 11.10 5.76 7.73
C MET A 1 9.98 5.05 6.97
N CYS A 2 8.70 5.34 7.24
CA CYS A 2 7.57 4.61 6.65
C CYS A 2 7.18 5.19 5.28
N GLU A 3 7.33 4.39 4.22
CA GLU A 3 7.05 4.80 2.82
C GLU A 3 5.57 5.20 2.63
N LEU A 4 4.64 4.46 3.23
CA LEU A 4 3.20 4.71 3.15
C LEU A 4 2.78 6.04 3.78
N THR A 5 3.44 6.45 4.87
CA THR A 5 3.22 7.74 5.54
C THR A 5 3.62 8.91 4.62
N CYS A 6 4.72 8.74 3.89
CA CYS A 6 5.21 9.75 2.94
C CYS A 6 4.32 9.81 1.70
N ALA A 7 3.94 8.66 1.13
CA ALA A 7 3.06 8.57 -0.04
C ALA A 7 1.70 9.24 0.21
N LEU A 8 1.04 8.87 1.31
CA LEU A 8 -0.31 9.31 1.64
C LEU A 8 -0.34 10.69 2.32
N ASN A 9 0.82 11.24 2.68
CA ASN A 9 0.95 12.47 3.48
C ASN A 9 0.05 12.47 4.74
N GLN A 10 -0.13 11.29 5.34
CA GLN A 10 -0.95 11.09 6.54
C GLN A 10 -0.05 10.66 7.68
N SER A 11 -0.46 10.95 8.92
CA SER A 11 0.30 10.52 10.09
C SER A 11 0.37 8.98 10.18
N GLN A 12 1.53 8.47 10.58
CA GLN A 12 1.80 7.04 10.77
C GLN A 12 0.69 6.29 11.55
N PRO A 13 0.13 6.82 12.66
CA PRO A 13 -0.96 6.15 13.38
C PRO A 13 -2.25 6.00 12.53
N LYS A 14 -2.58 6.96 11.66
CA LYS A 14 -3.75 6.84 10.76
C LYS A 14 -3.53 5.76 9.71
N VAL A 15 -2.36 5.75 9.08
CA VAL A 15 -2.00 4.76 8.05
C VAL A 15 -1.97 3.35 8.67
N SER A 16 -1.33 3.20 9.83
CA SER A 16 -1.27 1.90 10.53
C SER A 16 -2.66 1.40 10.92
N ARG A 17 -3.54 2.28 11.38
CA ARG A 17 -4.92 1.91 11.74
C ARG A 17 -5.70 1.42 10.52
N ASN A 18 -5.62 2.13 9.40
CA ASN A 18 -6.30 1.72 8.17
C ASN A 18 -5.77 0.37 7.66
N LEU A 19 -4.46 0.13 7.71
CA LEU A 19 -3.87 -1.16 7.35
C LEU A 19 -4.28 -2.28 8.29
N ALA A 20 -4.38 -2.01 9.61
CA ALA A 20 -4.86 -2.98 10.58
C ALA A 20 -6.31 -3.38 10.32
N VAL A 21 -7.20 -2.41 10.03
CA VAL A 21 -8.60 -2.69 9.67
C VAL A 21 -8.68 -3.52 8.38
N LEU A 22 -7.94 -3.14 7.33
CA LEU A 22 -7.93 -3.90 6.08
C LEU A 22 -7.37 -5.33 6.26
N ARG A 23 -6.43 -5.52 7.18
CA ARG A 23 -5.92 -6.84 7.57
C ARG A 23 -6.97 -7.64 8.34
N GLU A 24 -7.67 -7.04 9.29
CA GLU A 24 -8.75 -7.68 10.06
C GLU A 24 -9.91 -8.11 9.14
N CYS A 25 -10.21 -7.33 8.11
CA CYS A 25 -11.17 -7.70 7.07
C CYS A 25 -10.67 -8.82 6.12
N GLY A 26 -9.45 -9.32 6.28
CA GLY A 26 -8.85 -10.33 5.41
C GLY A 26 -8.48 -9.82 4.01
N LEU A 27 -8.51 -8.51 3.78
CA LEU A 27 -8.18 -7.91 2.48
C LEU A 27 -6.67 -7.84 2.25
N LEU A 28 -5.90 -7.65 3.32
CA LEU A 28 -4.45 -7.57 3.28
C LEU A 28 -3.80 -8.76 3.97
N ALA A 29 -2.74 -9.26 3.36
CA ALA A 29 -1.76 -10.15 3.99
C ALA A 29 -0.51 -9.34 4.36
N ASP A 30 0.00 -9.56 5.57
CA ASP A 30 1.26 -8.99 6.02
C ASP A 30 2.41 -9.99 5.90
N ARG A 31 3.60 -9.50 5.56
CA ARG A 31 4.85 -10.27 5.55
C ARG A 31 5.92 -9.49 6.27
N ARG A 32 6.44 -10.06 7.37
CA ARG A 32 7.58 -9.52 8.09
C ARG A 32 8.88 -10.00 7.44
N GLN A 33 9.77 -9.06 7.10
CA GLN A 33 11.11 -9.33 6.60
C GLN A 33 12.11 -8.45 7.35
N GLY A 34 12.79 -9.05 8.33
CA GLY A 34 13.66 -8.31 9.26
C GLY A 34 12.86 -7.28 10.05
N GLN A 35 13.32 -6.02 10.04
CA GLN A 35 12.66 -4.90 10.72
C GLN A 35 11.45 -4.32 9.95
N TRP A 36 11.08 -4.89 8.81
CA TRP A 36 10.08 -4.31 7.90
C TRP A 36 8.85 -5.19 7.79
N VAL A 37 7.68 -4.54 7.75
CA VAL A 37 6.39 -5.20 7.50
C VAL A 37 5.91 -4.76 6.13
N TYR A 38 5.74 -5.72 5.23
CA TYR A 38 5.16 -5.51 3.91
C TYR A 38 3.70 -5.92 3.92
N TYR A 39 2.88 -5.15 3.21
CA TYR A 39 1.48 -5.45 3.01
C TYR A 39 1.22 -5.74 1.53
N ARG A 40 0.43 -6.76 1.26
CA ARG A 40 -0.07 -7.08 -0.08
C ARG A 40 -1.55 -7.45 -0.03
N LEU A 41 -2.26 -7.34 -1.14
CA LEU A 41 -3.60 -7.90 -1.25
C LEU A 41 -3.55 -9.41 -1.00
N HIS A 42 -4.54 -9.94 -0.29
CA HIS A 42 -4.60 -11.35 0.04
C HIS A 42 -4.79 -12.17 -1.25
N PRO A 43 -3.96 -13.21 -1.51
CA PRO A 43 -4.01 -13.95 -2.78
C PRO A 43 -5.30 -14.76 -2.95
N ASN A 44 -5.96 -15.12 -1.86
CA ASN A 44 -7.24 -15.84 -1.87
C ASN A 44 -8.44 -14.90 -1.79
N LEU A 45 -8.33 -13.67 -2.29
CA LEU A 45 -9.48 -12.77 -2.35
C LEU A 45 -10.50 -13.27 -3.37
N PRO A 46 -11.80 -13.18 -3.07
CA PRO A 46 -12.83 -13.43 -4.06
C PRO A 46 -12.64 -12.52 -5.28
N ASP A 47 -12.89 -13.04 -6.47
CA ASP A 47 -12.69 -12.31 -7.72
C ASP A 47 -13.47 -10.99 -7.77
N TRP A 48 -14.68 -10.98 -7.20
CA TRP A 48 -15.53 -9.78 -7.11
C TRP A 48 -14.86 -8.65 -6.32
N VAL A 49 -14.05 -8.95 -5.30
CA VAL A 49 -13.32 -7.94 -4.51
C VAL A 49 -12.23 -7.32 -5.38
N SER A 50 -11.45 -8.17 -6.06
CA SER A 50 -10.40 -7.73 -6.97
C SER A 50 -10.94 -6.87 -8.11
N GLU A 51 -12.11 -7.23 -8.65
CA GLU A 51 -12.81 -6.48 -9.68
C GLU A 51 -13.37 -5.15 -9.17
N MET A 52 -13.98 -5.13 -7.99
CA MET A 52 -14.44 -3.91 -7.34
C MET A 52 -13.28 -2.95 -7.06
N LEU A 53 -12.16 -3.46 -6.54
CA LEU A 53 -10.95 -2.67 -6.29
C LEU A 53 -10.38 -2.12 -7.59
N ARG A 54 -10.29 -2.92 -8.66
CA ARG A 54 -9.86 -2.46 -10.00
C ARG A 54 -10.79 -1.39 -10.56
N THR A 55 -12.09 -1.56 -10.42
CA THR A 55 -13.10 -0.61 -10.91
C THR A 55 -12.98 0.71 -10.16
N THR A 56 -12.88 0.65 -8.84
CA THR A 56 -12.69 1.81 -7.96
C THR A 56 -11.38 2.52 -8.28
N LEU A 57 -10.30 1.75 -8.46
CA LEU A 57 -9.00 2.27 -8.86
C LEU A 57 -9.08 2.98 -10.20
N ASN A 58 -9.73 2.37 -11.19
CA ASN A 58 -9.88 2.95 -12.53
C ASN A 58 -10.71 4.23 -12.53
N ALA A 59 -11.80 4.27 -11.76
CA ALA A 59 -12.64 5.45 -11.63
C ALA A 59 -11.94 6.60 -10.90
N ASN A 60 -11.08 6.29 -9.93
CA ASN A 60 -10.46 7.27 -9.03
C ASN A 60 -8.95 7.40 -9.23
N LYS A 61 -8.41 7.05 -10.41
CA LYS A 61 -6.95 7.12 -10.68
C LYS A 61 -6.35 8.48 -10.33
N HIS A 62 -7.14 9.55 -10.53
CA HIS A 62 -6.71 10.91 -10.27
C HIS A 62 -6.48 11.21 -8.77
N TRP A 63 -7.09 10.46 -7.84
CA TRP A 63 -6.82 10.59 -6.40
C TRP A 63 -5.41 10.11 -6.04
N LEU A 64 -4.90 9.12 -6.76
CA LEU A 64 -3.58 8.52 -6.52
C LEU A 64 -2.44 9.25 -7.23
N THR A 65 -2.73 10.15 -8.17
CA THR A 65 -1.74 10.97 -8.86
C THR A 65 -0.86 11.78 -7.90
N PRO A 66 -1.40 12.53 -6.91
CA PRO A 66 -0.58 13.23 -5.93
C PRO A 66 0.19 12.28 -5.00
N ASP A 67 -0.40 11.14 -4.63
CA ASP A 67 0.28 10.12 -3.79
C ASP A 67 1.48 9.51 -4.51
N SER A 68 1.31 9.19 -5.79
CA SER A 68 2.37 8.64 -6.65
C SER A 68 3.49 9.65 -6.88
N GLY A 69 3.14 10.93 -7.05
CA GLY A 69 4.11 12.02 -7.13
C GLY A 69 4.93 12.18 -5.85
N ARG A 70 4.28 12.11 -4.67
CA ARG A 70 4.95 12.11 -3.36
C ARG A 70 5.85 10.89 -3.17
N LEU A 71 5.39 9.72 -3.58
CA LEU A 71 6.18 8.49 -3.53
C LEU A 71 7.44 8.58 -4.42
N CYS A 72 7.32 9.11 -5.64
CA CYS A 72 8.45 9.34 -6.54
C CYS A 72 9.42 10.42 -6.02
N ALA A 73 8.92 11.44 -5.33
CA ALA A 73 9.73 12.49 -4.74
C ALA A 73 10.47 12.05 -3.46
N MET A 74 10.15 10.87 -2.91
CA MET A 74 10.85 10.31 -1.75
C MET A 74 12.23 9.81 -2.18
N GLY A 75 13.23 10.70 -2.18
CA GLY A 75 14.58 10.46 -2.70
C GLY A 75 15.38 9.35 -1.99
N ASN A 76 15.01 8.98 -0.76
CA ASN A 76 15.59 7.82 -0.07
C ASN A 76 14.78 6.55 -0.36
N ARG A 77 14.88 6.08 -1.59
CA ARG A 77 14.52 4.70 -1.97
C ARG A 77 15.80 3.86 -1.94
N PRO A 78 16.33 3.43 -0.78
CA PRO A 78 17.49 2.58 -0.76
C PRO A 78 17.07 1.23 -1.37
N GLU A 79 17.68 0.88 -2.50
CA GLU A 79 18.06 -0.50 -2.86
C GLU A 79 16.97 -1.58 -2.99
N ARG A 80 15.67 -1.31 -2.78
CA ARG A 80 14.62 -2.35 -2.76
C ARG A 80 13.93 -2.63 -4.08
N ALA A 81 14.05 -1.75 -5.07
CA ALA A 81 13.66 -2.09 -6.45
C ALA A 81 14.55 -3.21 -7.03
N ALA A 82 15.77 -3.41 -6.50
CA ALA A 82 16.69 -4.46 -6.93
C ALA A 82 16.35 -5.86 -6.36
N ALA A 83 15.41 -5.99 -5.42
CA ALA A 83 15.03 -7.28 -4.81
C ALA A 83 13.76 -7.90 -5.42
N CYS A 84 13.19 -7.29 -6.46
CA CYS A 84 12.01 -7.79 -7.19
C CYS A 84 12.25 -7.95 -8.70
N CYS A 85 13.52 -7.92 -9.14
CA CYS A 85 13.92 -8.41 -10.46
C CYS A 85 14.50 -9.81 -10.33
#